data_AF-A0A9D2FMR7-F1
#
_entry.id   AF-A0A9D2FMR7-F1
#
_cell.length_a   1.000
_cell.length_b   1.000
_cell.length_c   1.000
_cell.angle_alpha   90.00
_cell.angle_beta   90.00
_cell.angle_gamma   90.00
#
_symmetry.space_group_name_H-M   'P 1'
#
loop_
_entity.id
_entity.type
_entity.pdbx_description
1 polymer ?
#
loop_
_entity_poly.entity_id
_entity_poly.type
_entity_poly.pdbx_seq_one_letter_code
_entity_poly.pdbx_strand_id
1 'polypeptide(L)'
;MKSRIGALLLALPVTAGGFSLFGMRTKASAESTPAYWTGADGSGVVAVYEGGDCPIEVKRETLTFRITDLPLVSFDGYDSTVTAEYELYNPLPRDVSLSVFFPLGLQPSYHDIYREKGAVLPGAEAYSVTVEEDGEVQAADIEFRRTYYSGGYSSAPFNAVEQIPLDSYIENEMYGRGMRVTRYSYTVTAPSEGTYYTFCFIYDCNPRKTQVICESGVTGTIDGRGIAYAFLTAGERREVTFYAVGEQLASVNLDTRLCVGWGTSSEEAQGGTVSVMTETRQTFADFVEEFRPLEDTEFGSVSELDWYNAVVAMLASGESGRLFLSDEVQLLDYLMLWCEYSLTIPAGGTVINTVTAPVYPGIEGSAPKYTYDYMLSPAQYWADFGSITIRIETDYRLYSSSLPFAKTENGYVYTKNSLPMGDLSFSIAKAEYTGSTYDPYDNPSPTIMTALILLGVVVVIAVVIVVVAVYIHKRNVRQLIQKQERLDRGRAQEGHIDLPEESSKDGDHRDEKNDDHKEDS
;
A
#
# COMPACT_ATOMS: atom_id res chain seq x y z
N MET A 1 56.49 -20.46 -46.40
CA MET A 1 57.05 -19.54 -45.36
C MET A 1 55.86 -18.89 -44.66
N LYS A 2 55.46 -19.38 -43.47
CA LYS A 2 55.70 -18.82 -42.10
C LYS A 2 55.09 -17.41 -41.93
N SER A 3 54.28 -17.09 -40.91
CA SER A 3 53.99 -17.71 -39.62
C SER A 3 52.75 -17.09 -38.95
N ARG A 4 51.87 -17.91 -38.34
CA ARG A 4 51.56 -18.05 -36.89
C ARG A 4 50.76 -16.93 -36.21
N ILE A 5 49.67 -17.36 -35.56
CA ILE A 5 49.27 -17.23 -34.13
C ILE A 5 47.78 -17.66 -34.13
N GLY A 6 47.30 -18.72 -33.49
CA GLY A 6 47.71 -19.33 -32.23
C GLY A 6 46.75 -18.89 -31.12
N ALA A 7 45.48 -19.30 -31.16
CA ALA A 7 44.53 -19.11 -30.07
C ALA A 7 44.49 -20.39 -29.23
N LEU A 8 45.16 -20.33 -28.08
CA LEU A 8 45.23 -21.35 -27.05
C LEU A 8 44.78 -20.66 -25.77
N LEU A 9 43.67 -21.09 -25.17
CA LEU A 9 43.40 -20.99 -23.73
C LEU A 9 42.11 -21.74 -23.36
N LEU A 10 42.36 -23.01 -22.98
CA LEU A 10 41.83 -23.71 -21.81
C LEU A 10 40.34 -23.57 -21.47
N ALA A 11 39.60 -24.57 -21.93
CA ALA A 11 38.54 -25.18 -21.16
C ALA A 11 39.14 -26.31 -20.29
N LEU A 12 38.83 -26.35 -18.99
CA LEU A 12 38.27 -27.51 -18.29
C LEU A 12 37.90 -27.14 -16.83
N PRO A 13 36.96 -27.88 -16.19
CA PRO A 13 36.15 -27.46 -15.06
C PRO A 13 36.40 -28.29 -13.78
N VAL A 14 35.65 -27.95 -12.71
CA VAL A 14 35.28 -28.75 -11.51
C VAL A 14 36.40 -29.15 -10.52
N THR A 15 36.32 -28.55 -9.31
CA THR A 15 36.59 -29.18 -8.00
C THR A 15 35.70 -28.43 -6.97
N ALA A 16 34.59 -28.97 -6.45
CA ALA A 16 34.48 -30.01 -5.43
C ALA A 16 35.29 -29.73 -4.15
N GLY A 17 34.59 -29.53 -3.02
CA GLY A 17 35.12 -29.73 -1.67
C GLY A 17 35.30 -28.45 -0.83
N GLY A 18 34.40 -28.25 0.14
CA GLY A 18 34.56 -27.17 1.13
C GLY A 18 33.41 -26.99 2.11
N PHE A 19 32.75 -28.07 2.53
CA PHE A 19 32.09 -28.08 3.84
C PHE A 19 33.18 -27.81 4.90
N SER A 20 33.05 -26.73 5.68
CA SER A 20 33.30 -26.68 7.12
C SER A 20 33.59 -25.26 7.63
N LEU A 21 32.81 -24.85 8.64
CA LEU A 21 33.22 -24.02 9.77
C LEU A 21 33.44 -22.51 9.53
N PHE A 22 32.33 -21.77 9.43
CA PHE A 22 32.17 -20.62 10.32
C PHE A 22 30.82 -20.75 11.04
N GLY A 23 30.87 -21.40 12.19
CA GLY A 23 29.80 -21.33 13.17
C GLY A 23 29.77 -19.92 13.75
N MET A 24 28.95 -19.05 13.18
CA MET A 24 28.30 -18.05 14.01
C MET A 24 27.18 -18.77 14.73
N ARG A 25 27.46 -19.13 15.99
CA ARG A 25 26.41 -19.28 17.00
C ARG A 25 25.66 -17.95 17.02
N THR A 26 24.54 -17.88 16.31
CA THR A 26 23.49 -16.95 16.69
C THR A 26 23.11 -17.35 18.10
N LYS A 27 23.57 -16.55 19.07
CA LYS A 27 22.84 -16.46 20.33
C LYS A 27 21.41 -16.11 19.91
N ALA A 28 20.49 -17.04 20.11
CA ALA A 28 19.08 -16.71 20.13
C ALA A 28 18.92 -15.61 21.18
N SER A 29 18.84 -14.37 20.70
CA SER A 29 18.30 -13.27 21.48
C SER A 29 16.82 -13.54 21.53
N ALA A 30 16.40 -14.11 22.66
CA ALA A 30 15.01 -14.18 23.05
C ALA A 30 14.60 -12.78 23.55
N GLU A 31 14.46 -11.83 22.63
CA GLU A 31 13.67 -10.61 22.79
C GLU A 31 13.02 -10.34 21.42
N SER A 32 11.85 -10.94 21.22
CA SER A 32 11.06 -10.84 19.99
C SER A 32 10.34 -9.49 19.92
N THR A 33 11.08 -8.38 19.89
CA THR A 33 10.49 -7.05 19.65
C THR A 33 10.50 -6.78 18.14
N PRO A 34 9.34 -6.48 17.51
CA PRO A 34 9.25 -6.08 16.11
C PRO A 34 10.26 -4.99 15.73
N ALA A 35 10.84 -5.10 14.53
CA ALA A 35 11.78 -4.10 14.02
C ALA A 35 11.11 -2.77 13.65
N TYR A 36 9.78 -2.78 13.53
CA TYR A 36 8.93 -1.67 13.17
C TYR A 36 7.59 -1.78 13.90
N TRP A 37 7.05 -0.64 14.34
CA TRP A 37 5.69 -0.50 14.82
C TRP A 37 4.96 0.53 13.97
N THR A 38 3.74 0.21 13.50
CA THR A 38 2.85 1.19 12.86
C THR A 38 2.21 2.08 13.91
N GLY A 39 2.21 3.39 13.65
CA GLY A 39 1.43 4.38 14.38
C GLY A 39 0.03 4.56 13.77
N ALA A 40 -0.57 5.71 14.02
CA ALA A 40 -1.79 6.17 13.37
C ALA A 40 -1.49 7.45 12.60
N ASP A 41 -1.71 7.41 11.28
CA ASP A 41 -1.57 8.57 10.42
C ASP A 41 -2.68 9.57 10.72
N GLY A 42 -2.33 10.83 10.91
CA GLY A 42 -3.31 11.92 11.01
C GLY A 42 -3.68 12.43 9.61
N SER A 43 -4.81 13.12 9.49
CA SER A 43 -5.09 13.86 8.26
C SER A 43 -5.87 15.13 8.53
N GLY A 44 -5.77 16.09 7.60
CA GLY A 44 -6.58 17.29 7.56
C GLY A 44 -8.07 16.96 7.50
N VAL A 45 -8.87 17.97 7.86
CA VAL A 45 -10.33 17.88 7.83
C VAL A 45 -10.84 17.69 6.39
N VAL A 46 -11.77 16.76 6.22
CA VAL A 46 -12.57 16.59 5.01
C VAL A 46 -13.97 17.15 5.26
N ALA A 47 -14.44 18.07 4.42
CA ALA A 47 -15.78 18.64 4.55
C ALA A 47 -16.66 18.23 3.36
N VAL A 48 -17.85 17.72 3.67
CA VAL A 48 -18.87 17.37 2.69
C VAL A 48 -19.94 18.46 2.70
N TYR A 49 -20.20 19.02 1.51
CA TYR A 49 -21.28 19.96 1.27
C TYR A 49 -22.30 19.35 0.30
N GLU A 50 -23.57 19.31 0.67
CA GLU A 50 -24.63 18.72 -0.17
C GLU A 50 -24.74 19.38 -1.55
N GLY A 51 -24.32 20.64 -1.68
CA GLY A 51 -24.37 21.40 -2.94
C GLY A 51 -23.26 21.07 -3.93
N GLY A 52 -22.39 20.09 -3.65
CA GLY A 52 -21.22 19.75 -4.47
C GLY A 52 -19.94 20.34 -3.91
N ASP A 53 -19.23 21.14 -4.71
CA ASP A 53 -17.97 21.77 -4.27
C ASP A 53 -18.19 22.67 -3.05
N CYS A 54 -17.32 22.53 -2.04
CA CYS A 54 -17.43 23.29 -0.80
C CYS A 54 -17.13 24.79 -1.06
N PRO A 55 -18.05 25.72 -0.75
CA PRO A 55 -17.86 27.15 -1.03
C PRO A 55 -17.02 27.88 0.02
N ILE A 56 -16.55 27.17 1.05
CA ILE A 56 -15.88 27.75 2.22
C ILE A 56 -14.40 27.95 1.94
N GLU A 57 -13.89 29.09 2.36
CA GLU A 57 -12.49 29.49 2.20
C GLU A 57 -11.75 29.31 3.52
N VAL A 58 -10.59 28.64 3.49
CA VAL A 58 -9.69 28.54 4.65
C VAL A 58 -8.78 29.76 4.64
N LYS A 59 -8.97 30.71 5.54
CA LYS A 59 -8.10 31.91 5.63
C LYS A 59 -6.76 31.58 6.27
N ARG A 60 -6.79 30.76 7.32
CA ARG A 60 -5.60 30.30 8.03
C ARG A 60 -5.83 28.92 8.62
N GLU A 61 -4.81 28.08 8.53
CA GLU A 61 -4.70 26.85 9.29
C GLU A 61 -3.49 26.94 10.24
N THR A 62 -3.69 26.60 11.51
CA THR A 62 -2.61 26.39 12.48
C THR A 62 -2.63 24.94 12.93
N LEU A 63 -1.62 24.19 12.53
CA LEU A 63 -1.43 22.79 12.92
C LEU A 63 -0.34 22.72 14.00
N THR A 64 -0.67 22.22 15.19
CA THR A 64 0.25 22.13 16.32
C THR A 64 0.37 20.68 16.77
N PHE A 65 1.53 20.09 16.55
CA PHE A 65 1.91 18.81 17.14
C PHE A 65 2.58 19.08 18.48
N ARG A 66 1.92 18.70 19.58
CA ARG A 66 2.49 18.74 20.92
C ARG A 66 2.98 17.34 21.27
N ILE A 67 4.30 17.16 21.23
CA ILE A 67 4.93 15.86 21.44
C ILE A 67 5.73 15.89 22.73
N THR A 68 5.07 15.55 23.83
CA THR A 68 5.64 15.47 25.18
C THR A 68 6.29 14.11 25.43
N ASP A 69 5.64 13.06 24.94
CA ASP A 69 5.99 11.68 25.25
C ASP A 69 6.16 10.84 23.98
N LEU A 70 6.94 9.77 24.10
CA LEU A 70 7.21 8.82 23.03
C LEU A 70 6.65 7.46 23.42
N PRO A 71 5.90 6.77 22.54
CA PRO A 71 5.30 5.48 22.87
C PRO A 71 6.38 4.44 23.17
N LEU A 72 6.03 3.43 23.97
CA LEU A 72 6.89 2.30 24.39
C LEU A 72 8.13 2.69 25.22
N VAL A 73 8.33 3.97 25.54
CA VAL A 73 9.37 4.43 26.48
C VAL A 73 8.92 4.27 27.93
N SER A 74 7.66 4.60 28.20
CA SER A 74 6.98 4.43 29.48
C SER A 74 5.54 3.97 29.24
N PHE A 75 4.94 3.40 30.28
CA PHE A 75 3.53 2.97 30.30
C PHE A 75 2.70 3.76 31.31
N ASP A 76 3.22 4.91 31.76
CA ASP A 76 2.55 5.78 32.74
C ASP A 76 1.46 6.66 32.09
N GLY A 77 1.41 6.69 30.75
CA GLY A 77 0.50 7.50 29.95
C GLY A 77 1.14 7.88 28.62
N TYR A 78 0.33 8.41 27.69
CA TYR A 78 0.79 8.94 26.40
C TYR A 78 -0.11 10.11 26.01
N ASP A 79 0.40 11.35 26.09
CA ASP A 79 -0.43 12.57 25.98
C ASP A 79 -0.09 13.44 24.77
N SER A 80 0.69 12.90 23.82
CA SER A 80 1.04 13.63 22.60
C SER A 80 -0.18 13.82 21.70
N THR A 81 -0.37 15.05 21.23
CA THR A 81 -1.58 15.48 20.51
C THR A 81 -1.25 16.27 19.25
N VAL A 82 -2.19 16.30 18.32
CA VAL A 82 -2.25 17.23 17.21
C VAL A 82 -3.50 18.10 17.37
N THR A 83 -3.32 19.41 17.23
CA THR A 83 -4.41 20.40 17.20
C THR A 83 -4.40 21.09 15.85
N ALA A 84 -5.49 20.97 15.09
CA ALA A 84 -5.70 21.68 13.84
C ALA A 84 -6.77 22.77 14.04
N GLU A 85 -6.36 24.03 13.92
CA GLU A 85 -7.23 25.21 14.04
C GLU A 85 -7.41 25.84 12.66
N TYR A 86 -8.65 26.00 12.22
CA TYR A 86 -9.02 26.55 10.92
C TYR A 86 -9.84 27.83 11.10
N GLU A 87 -9.37 28.94 10.54
CA GLU A 87 -10.17 30.15 10.34
C GLU A 87 -10.93 30.01 9.01
N LEU A 88 -12.23 29.74 9.10
CA LEU A 88 -13.09 29.42 7.97
C LEU A 88 -14.00 30.60 7.65
N TYR A 89 -14.07 30.99 6.38
CA TYR A 89 -14.89 32.10 5.90
C TYR A 89 -15.95 31.61 4.91
N ASN A 90 -17.19 32.03 5.11
CA ASN A 90 -18.29 31.77 4.20
C ASN A 90 -18.55 33.01 3.31
N PRO A 91 -18.23 32.98 2.01
CA PRO A 91 -18.47 34.11 1.11
C PRO A 91 -19.94 34.26 0.67
N LEU A 92 -20.80 33.29 0.96
CA LEU A 92 -22.19 33.26 0.49
C LEU A 92 -23.11 34.12 1.37
N PRO A 93 -24.19 34.68 0.79
CA PRO A 93 -25.20 35.46 1.53
C PRO A 93 -26.19 34.57 2.30
N ARG A 94 -25.82 33.33 2.60
CA ARG A 94 -26.62 32.34 3.34
C ARG A 94 -25.71 31.50 4.21
N ASP A 95 -26.25 30.96 5.29
CA ASP A 95 -25.52 30.03 6.15
C ASP A 95 -25.18 28.76 5.37
N VAL A 96 -24.03 28.19 5.68
CA VAL A 96 -23.54 26.93 5.10
C VAL A 96 -23.34 25.94 6.23
N SER A 97 -24.02 24.79 6.14
CA SER A 97 -23.80 23.66 7.03
C SER A 97 -22.98 22.59 6.30
N LEU A 98 -22.03 22.01 7.01
CA LEU A 98 -21.09 20.99 6.54
C LEU A 98 -21.16 19.77 7.46
N SER A 99 -21.08 18.58 6.87
CA SER A 99 -20.66 17.39 7.60
C SER A 99 -19.14 17.30 7.50
N VAL A 100 -18.48 17.30 8.65
CA VAL A 100 -17.04 17.43 8.77
C VAL A 100 -16.46 16.13 9.33
N PHE A 101 -15.48 15.58 8.63
CA PHE A 101 -14.83 14.31 8.96
C PHE A 101 -13.34 14.53 9.20
N PHE A 102 -12.87 14.10 10.36
CA PHE A 102 -11.45 14.08 10.69
C PHE A 102 -10.98 12.62 10.84
N PRO A 103 -10.22 12.09 9.86
CA PRO A 103 -9.66 10.75 9.94
C PRO A 103 -8.61 10.64 11.06
N LEU A 104 -8.73 9.59 11.86
CA LEU A 104 -7.91 9.32 13.04
C LEU A 104 -6.88 8.22 12.82
N GLY A 105 -6.92 7.57 11.66
CA GLY A 105 -6.03 6.46 11.34
C GLY A 105 -6.57 5.12 11.82
N LEU A 106 -5.72 4.09 11.66
CA LEU A 106 -5.92 2.78 12.26
C LEU A 106 -5.42 2.80 13.71
N GLN A 107 -5.87 1.84 14.51
CA GLN A 107 -5.31 1.63 15.84
C GLN A 107 -3.81 1.32 15.74
N PRO A 108 -2.94 1.96 16.55
CA PRO A 108 -1.51 1.69 16.49
C PRO A 108 -1.21 0.26 16.91
N SER A 109 -0.26 -0.38 16.23
CA SER A 109 0.09 -1.80 16.46
C SER A 109 0.62 -2.12 17.86
N TYR A 110 1.02 -1.11 18.64
CA TYR A 110 1.44 -1.25 20.02
C TYR A 110 0.30 -1.10 21.04
N HIS A 111 -0.95 -0.93 20.60
CA HIS A 111 -2.13 -0.81 21.48
C HIS A 111 -2.25 -1.97 22.47
N ASP A 112 -2.15 -3.21 21.98
CA ASP A 112 -2.28 -4.39 22.85
C ASP A 112 -1.17 -4.47 23.90
N ILE A 113 0.03 -3.97 23.61
CA ILE A 113 1.11 -3.90 24.59
C ILE A 113 0.73 -2.97 25.73
N TYR A 114 0.18 -1.79 25.43
CA TYR A 114 -0.30 -0.87 26.46
C TYR A 114 -1.35 -1.58 27.33
N ARG A 115 -2.34 -2.21 26.69
CA ARG A 115 -3.41 -2.96 27.38
C ARG A 115 -2.86 -4.07 28.29
N GLU A 116 -1.93 -4.89 27.80
CA GLU A 116 -1.29 -5.96 28.58
C GLU A 116 -0.50 -5.43 29.78
N LYS A 117 0.08 -4.23 29.68
CA LYS A 117 0.79 -3.56 30.77
C LYS A 117 -0.13 -2.83 31.74
N GLY A 118 -1.45 -2.87 31.53
CA GLY A 118 -2.43 -2.14 32.33
C GLY A 118 -2.40 -0.63 32.08
N ALA A 119 -1.81 -0.20 30.96
CA ALA A 119 -1.84 1.16 30.48
C ALA A 119 -2.89 1.32 29.38
N VAL A 120 -3.39 2.54 29.19
CA VAL A 120 -4.43 2.82 28.21
C VAL A 120 -3.91 3.95 27.32
N LEU A 121 -3.92 3.73 26.01
CA LEU A 121 -3.74 4.82 25.06
C LEU A 121 -4.99 5.70 25.09
N PRO A 122 -4.88 7.02 24.86
CA PRO A 122 -6.03 7.91 24.92
C PRO A 122 -7.20 7.43 24.04
N GLY A 123 -8.39 7.33 24.64
CA GLY A 123 -9.63 6.95 23.95
C GLY A 123 -10.41 8.16 23.47
N ALA A 124 -11.71 7.96 23.22
CA ALA A 124 -12.64 9.01 22.77
C ALA A 124 -12.59 10.30 23.60
N GLU A 125 -12.30 10.21 24.89
CA GLU A 125 -12.24 11.34 25.82
C GLU A 125 -11.12 12.34 25.53
N ALA A 126 -10.09 11.93 24.81
CA ALA A 126 -8.96 12.80 24.45
C ALA A 126 -9.20 13.59 23.16
N TYR A 127 -10.33 13.35 22.49
CA TYR A 127 -10.73 14.03 21.27
C TYR A 127 -11.66 15.17 21.61
N SER A 128 -11.45 16.31 20.97
CA SER A 128 -12.32 17.46 21.14
C SER A 128 -12.41 18.27 19.87
N VAL A 129 -13.61 18.79 19.63
CA VAL A 129 -13.89 19.73 18.56
C VAL A 129 -14.57 20.95 19.16
N THR A 130 -14.06 22.13 18.86
CA THR A 130 -14.66 23.39 19.29
C THR A 130 -14.85 24.33 18.12
N VAL A 131 -15.93 25.09 18.16
CA VAL A 131 -16.23 26.14 17.20
C VAL A 131 -16.30 27.47 17.95
N GLU A 132 -15.51 28.44 17.52
CA GLU A 132 -15.60 29.82 17.99
C GLU A 132 -16.28 30.69 16.94
N GLU A 133 -17.34 31.38 17.37
CA GLU A 133 -18.08 32.35 16.57
C GLU A 133 -18.24 33.63 17.40
N ASP A 134 -17.85 34.78 16.86
CA ASP A 134 -17.93 36.08 17.55
C ASP A 134 -17.31 36.12 18.97
N GLY A 135 -16.29 35.29 19.20
CA GLY A 135 -15.57 35.18 20.49
C GLY A 135 -16.24 34.25 21.51
N GLU A 136 -17.36 33.61 21.16
CA GLU A 136 -17.97 32.55 21.95
C GLU A 136 -17.50 31.18 21.48
N VAL A 137 -16.93 30.38 22.39
CA VAL A 137 -16.43 29.04 22.11
C VAL A 137 -17.46 28.00 22.55
N GLN A 138 -17.82 27.10 21.65
CA GLN A 138 -18.75 26.01 21.90
C GLN A 138 -18.11 24.67 21.52
N ALA A 139 -18.35 23.63 22.32
CA ALA A 139 -17.96 22.27 21.95
C ALA A 139 -18.95 21.74 20.90
N ALA A 140 -18.42 21.08 19.86
CA ALA A 140 -19.26 20.38 18.90
C ALA A 140 -19.61 18.99 19.42
N ASP A 141 -20.82 18.52 19.11
CA ASP A 141 -21.19 17.12 19.30
C ASP A 141 -20.46 16.29 18.24
N ILE A 142 -19.68 15.31 18.69
CA ILE A 142 -18.87 14.43 17.83
C ILE A 142 -19.43 13.01 17.83
N GLU A 143 -19.32 12.34 16.69
CA GLU A 143 -19.62 10.93 16.50
C GLU A 143 -18.38 10.20 15.94
N PHE A 144 -18.11 8.99 16.43
CA PHE A 144 -17.03 8.16 15.92
C PHE A 144 -17.56 7.15 14.90
N ARG A 145 -17.11 7.31 13.66
CA ARG A 145 -17.49 6.48 12.51
C ARG A 145 -16.33 5.60 12.07
N ARG A 146 -16.63 4.51 11.34
CA ARG A 146 -15.62 3.53 10.91
C ARG A 146 -15.77 3.14 9.44
N THR A 147 -14.65 3.06 8.73
CA THR A 147 -14.61 2.51 7.37
C THR A 147 -13.51 1.47 7.22
N TYR A 148 -13.70 0.50 6.32
CA TYR A 148 -12.68 -0.50 6.06
C TYR A 148 -11.50 0.09 5.28
N TYR A 149 -10.28 -0.14 5.75
CA TYR A 149 -9.05 0.26 5.09
C TYR A 149 -8.01 -0.87 5.13
N SER A 150 -7.70 -1.45 3.96
CA SER A 150 -6.75 -2.56 3.80
C SER A 150 -5.28 -2.12 3.74
N GLY A 151 -4.94 -0.97 4.33
CA GLY A 151 -3.70 -0.21 4.13
C GLY A 151 -2.36 -0.93 4.32
N GLY A 152 -2.35 -2.19 4.77
CA GLY A 152 -1.14 -3.01 4.88
C GLY A 152 -0.73 -3.78 3.61
N TYR A 153 -1.65 -4.01 2.65
CA TYR A 153 -1.37 -4.85 1.47
C TYR A 153 -1.49 -4.14 0.12
N SER A 154 -2.17 -2.99 0.08
CA SER A 154 -2.33 -2.20 -1.14
C SER A 154 -1.22 -1.16 -1.26
N SER A 155 -0.61 -1.05 -2.45
CA SER A 155 0.34 0.04 -2.76
C SER A 155 -0.35 1.38 -3.04
N ALA A 156 -1.69 1.45 -2.91
CA ALA A 156 -2.44 2.67 -3.14
C ALA A 156 -2.39 3.54 -1.89
N PRO A 157 -2.06 4.84 -2.02
CA PRO A 157 -2.10 5.77 -0.90
C PRO A 157 -3.53 5.90 -0.38
N PHE A 158 -3.68 6.07 0.94
CA PHE A 158 -4.97 6.39 1.56
C PHE A 158 -5.54 7.67 0.93
N ASN A 159 -6.82 7.64 0.57
CA ASN A 159 -7.54 8.77 0.01
C ASN A 159 -8.73 9.09 0.91
N ALA A 160 -8.58 10.13 1.74
CA ALA A 160 -9.57 10.46 2.75
C ALA A 160 -10.95 10.80 2.16
N VAL A 161 -11.02 11.35 0.94
CA VAL A 161 -12.29 11.75 0.33
C VAL A 161 -13.08 10.57 -0.21
N GLU A 162 -12.40 9.54 -0.72
CA GLU A 162 -13.05 8.33 -1.24
C GLU A 162 -13.44 7.35 -0.13
N GLN A 163 -12.95 7.56 1.09
CA GLN A 163 -13.11 6.64 2.22
C GLN A 163 -13.96 7.21 3.37
N ILE A 164 -14.64 8.34 3.14
CA ILE A 164 -15.58 8.94 4.10
C ILE A 164 -16.68 7.91 4.45
N PRO A 165 -17.07 7.81 5.73
CA PRO A 165 -18.24 7.03 6.15
C PRO A 165 -19.50 7.38 5.34
N LEU A 166 -20.32 6.37 5.05
CA LEU A 166 -21.59 6.55 4.34
C LEU A 166 -22.75 6.55 5.33
N ASP A 167 -23.75 7.38 5.08
CA ASP A 167 -25.03 7.38 5.84
C ASP A 167 -26.06 6.38 5.28
N SER A 168 -25.64 5.57 4.31
CA SER A 168 -26.45 4.52 3.71
C SER A 168 -25.64 3.25 3.51
N TYR A 169 -26.33 2.13 3.45
CA TYR A 169 -25.68 0.84 3.21
C TYR A 169 -25.11 0.79 1.79
N ILE A 170 -23.91 0.27 1.64
CA ILE A 170 -23.28 0.04 0.34
C ILE A 170 -24.17 -0.89 -0.49
N GLU A 171 -24.56 -0.43 -1.67
CA GLU A 171 -25.24 -1.25 -2.66
C GLU A 171 -24.22 -2.12 -3.38
N ASN A 172 -24.31 -3.43 -3.20
CA ASN A 172 -23.46 -4.41 -3.87
C ASN A 172 -24.31 -5.57 -4.39
N GLU A 173 -24.09 -5.98 -5.64
CA GLU A 173 -24.87 -7.07 -6.25
C GLU A 173 -24.65 -8.41 -5.53
N MET A 174 -23.41 -8.72 -5.12
CA MET A 174 -23.03 -9.98 -4.47
C MET A 174 -23.28 -9.95 -2.97
N TYR A 175 -23.15 -8.78 -2.33
CA TYR A 175 -23.20 -8.59 -0.88
C TYR A 175 -24.31 -7.62 -0.46
N GLY A 176 -25.43 -7.63 -1.16
CA GLY A 176 -26.61 -6.84 -0.79
C GLY A 176 -27.30 -7.40 0.46
N ARG A 177 -28.00 -6.55 1.22
CA ARG A 177 -28.54 -6.91 2.56
C ARG A 177 -29.43 -8.15 2.54
N GLY A 178 -30.30 -8.24 1.53
CA GLY A 178 -31.22 -9.36 1.34
C GLY A 178 -30.60 -10.57 0.62
N MET A 179 -29.31 -10.54 0.29
CA MET A 179 -28.64 -11.66 -0.36
C MET A 179 -28.71 -12.90 0.54
N ARG A 180 -28.92 -14.07 -0.05
CA ARG A 180 -29.01 -15.31 0.71
C ARG A 180 -27.62 -15.75 1.15
N VAL A 181 -27.50 -16.17 2.41
CA VAL A 181 -26.34 -16.88 2.94
C VAL A 181 -26.79 -18.27 3.37
N THR A 182 -26.10 -19.29 2.89
CA THR A 182 -26.30 -20.68 3.31
C THR A 182 -25.12 -21.11 4.16
N ARG A 183 -25.36 -21.46 5.42
CA ARG A 183 -24.35 -21.98 6.36
C ARG A 183 -24.35 -23.50 6.32
N TYR A 184 -23.17 -24.08 6.12
CA TYR A 184 -22.89 -25.51 6.18
C TYR A 184 -22.01 -25.78 7.40
N SER A 185 -22.56 -26.46 8.42
CA SER A 185 -21.84 -26.81 9.64
C SER A 185 -21.51 -28.30 9.67
N TYR A 186 -20.26 -28.64 9.97
CA TYR A 186 -19.76 -30.00 10.11
C TYR A 186 -19.14 -30.18 11.49
N THR A 187 -19.43 -31.28 12.20
CA THR A 187 -18.59 -31.68 13.33
C THR A 187 -17.46 -32.56 12.83
N VAL A 188 -16.23 -32.06 12.97
CA VAL A 188 -15.01 -32.75 12.52
C VAL A 188 -14.22 -33.17 13.75
N THR A 189 -13.79 -34.44 13.78
CA THR A 189 -12.86 -34.97 14.79
C THR A 189 -11.59 -35.39 14.09
N ALA A 190 -10.49 -34.72 14.40
CA ALA A 190 -9.16 -35.05 13.91
C ALA A 190 -8.60 -36.30 14.59
N PRO A 191 -7.76 -37.11 13.91
CA PRO A 191 -7.05 -38.20 14.57
C PRO A 191 -6.18 -37.69 15.74
N SER A 192 -5.99 -38.54 16.74
CA SER A 192 -5.17 -38.23 17.92
C SER A 192 -3.66 -38.30 17.67
N GLU A 193 -3.22 -39.01 16.64
CA GLU A 193 -1.81 -39.07 16.25
C GLU A 193 -1.46 -37.86 15.35
N GLY A 194 -0.18 -37.54 15.17
CA GLY A 194 0.26 -36.41 14.34
C GLY A 194 0.27 -35.06 15.05
N THR A 195 0.24 -33.96 14.29
CA THR A 195 0.33 -32.59 14.84
C THR A 195 -0.81 -31.70 14.37
N TYR A 196 -1.03 -31.62 13.06
CA TYR A 196 -2.06 -30.79 12.44
C TYR A 196 -2.78 -31.54 11.33
N TYR A 197 -4.01 -31.15 11.06
CA TYR A 197 -4.91 -31.68 10.05
C TYR A 197 -5.62 -30.54 9.33
N THR A 198 -6.00 -30.78 8.08
CA THR A 198 -6.80 -29.83 7.29
C THR A 198 -8.11 -30.49 6.89
N PHE A 199 -9.24 -29.94 7.34
CA PHE A 199 -10.55 -30.30 6.80
C PHE A 199 -10.81 -29.50 5.54
N CYS A 200 -11.07 -30.18 4.42
CA CYS A 200 -11.35 -29.58 3.12
C CYS A 200 -12.83 -29.78 2.78
N PHE A 201 -13.51 -28.67 2.49
CA PHE A 201 -14.83 -28.61 1.90
C PHE A 201 -14.66 -28.26 0.41
N ILE A 202 -14.89 -29.26 -0.45
CA ILE A 202 -14.74 -29.15 -1.89
C ILE A 202 -16.12 -28.92 -2.49
N TYR A 203 -16.25 -27.89 -3.30
CA TYR A 203 -17.52 -27.46 -3.86
C TYR A 203 -17.39 -27.08 -5.33
N ASP A 204 -18.51 -27.22 -6.06
CA ASP A 204 -18.66 -26.61 -7.38
C ASP A 204 -19.68 -25.46 -7.30
N CYS A 205 -19.31 -24.30 -7.83
CA CYS A 205 -20.16 -23.11 -7.89
C CYS A 205 -19.91 -22.29 -9.16
N ASN A 206 -20.81 -21.34 -9.44
CA ASN A 206 -20.53 -20.27 -10.39
C ASN A 206 -19.93 -19.10 -9.61
N PRO A 207 -18.63 -18.76 -9.77
CA PRO A 207 -17.97 -17.73 -8.97
C PRO A 207 -18.50 -16.31 -9.25
N ARG A 208 -19.32 -16.12 -10.30
CA ARG A 208 -20.02 -14.84 -10.53
C ARG A 208 -21.33 -14.70 -9.75
N LYS A 209 -21.79 -15.78 -9.11
CA LYS A 209 -23.10 -15.85 -8.45
C LYS A 209 -23.04 -16.40 -7.03
N THR A 210 -21.95 -17.05 -6.67
CA THR A 210 -21.74 -17.64 -5.36
C THR A 210 -20.32 -17.34 -4.91
N GLN A 211 -20.20 -16.75 -3.74
CA GLN A 211 -18.94 -16.61 -3.02
C GLN A 211 -18.95 -17.53 -1.82
N VAL A 212 -17.90 -18.34 -1.66
CA VAL A 212 -17.71 -19.16 -0.46
C VAL A 212 -16.72 -18.47 0.47
N ILE A 213 -17.07 -18.37 1.75
CA ILE A 213 -16.25 -17.77 2.82
C ILE A 213 -16.21 -18.70 4.02
N CYS A 214 -15.09 -18.70 4.75
CA CYS A 214 -14.91 -19.47 5.98
C CYS A 214 -13.82 -18.87 6.87
N GLU A 215 -13.71 -19.38 8.10
CA GLU A 215 -12.78 -18.91 9.13
C GLU A 215 -11.30 -19.02 8.75
N SER A 216 -10.88 -20.09 8.06
CA SER A 216 -9.44 -20.33 7.83
C SER A 216 -8.97 -19.88 6.45
N GLY A 217 -9.77 -20.14 5.41
CA GLY A 217 -9.45 -19.68 4.06
C GLY A 217 -10.06 -20.53 2.95
N VAL A 218 -10.05 -19.94 1.76
CA VAL A 218 -10.52 -20.57 0.53
C VAL A 218 -9.42 -20.52 -0.53
N THR A 219 -9.37 -21.55 -1.36
CA THR A 219 -8.64 -21.53 -2.62
C THR A 219 -9.49 -20.83 -3.68
N GLY A 220 -8.83 -20.21 -4.67
CA GLY A 220 -9.53 -19.67 -5.84
C GLY A 220 -10.31 -20.76 -6.58
N THR A 221 -11.40 -20.37 -7.23
CA THR A 221 -12.24 -21.29 -8.02
C THR A 221 -11.63 -21.50 -9.40
N ILE A 222 -11.29 -22.75 -9.76
CA ILE A 222 -10.80 -23.13 -11.10
C ILE A 222 -11.87 -23.98 -11.78
N ASP A 223 -12.33 -23.57 -12.96
CA ASP A 223 -13.40 -24.24 -13.72
C ASP A 223 -14.70 -24.45 -12.92
N GLY A 224 -15.00 -23.53 -11.99
CA GLY A 224 -16.17 -23.62 -11.10
C GLY A 224 -15.95 -24.48 -9.84
N ARG A 225 -14.81 -25.17 -9.71
CA ARG A 225 -14.47 -25.97 -8.54
C ARG A 225 -13.58 -25.20 -7.57
N GLY A 226 -13.96 -25.16 -6.30
CA GLY A 226 -13.21 -24.52 -5.23
C GLY A 226 -13.01 -25.44 -4.03
N ILE A 227 -12.06 -25.06 -3.17
CA ILE A 227 -11.83 -25.73 -1.89
C ILE A 227 -11.81 -24.67 -0.81
N ALA A 228 -12.71 -24.77 0.16
CA ALA A 228 -12.61 -24.08 1.43
C ALA A 228 -12.00 -25.04 2.45
N TYR A 229 -11.24 -24.54 3.40
CA TYR A 229 -10.60 -25.41 4.39
C TYR A 229 -10.65 -24.82 5.79
N ALA A 230 -10.38 -25.69 6.76
CA ALA A 230 -10.21 -25.34 8.16
C ALA A 230 -9.08 -26.18 8.78
N PHE A 231 -8.27 -25.55 9.64
CA PHE A 231 -7.14 -26.22 10.29
C PHE A 231 -7.53 -26.78 11.65
N LEU A 232 -7.19 -28.03 11.92
CA LEU A 232 -7.41 -28.69 13.20
C LEU A 232 -6.08 -29.17 13.78
N THR A 233 -5.98 -29.15 15.10
CA THR A 233 -4.92 -29.79 15.88
C THR A 233 -5.23 -31.28 16.09
N ALA A 234 -4.19 -32.09 16.31
CA ALA A 234 -4.36 -33.52 16.55
C ALA A 234 -5.26 -33.79 17.79
N GLY A 235 -6.24 -34.69 17.62
CA GLY A 235 -7.23 -35.05 18.63
C GLY A 235 -8.36 -34.03 18.83
N GLU A 236 -8.34 -32.90 18.11
CA GLU A 236 -9.37 -31.87 18.22
C GLU A 236 -10.71 -32.35 17.67
N ARG A 237 -11.79 -32.00 18.38
CA ARG A 237 -13.16 -32.14 17.90
C ARG A 237 -13.82 -30.76 17.94
N ARG A 238 -14.26 -30.26 16.78
CA ARG A 238 -14.93 -28.95 16.69
C ARG A 238 -16.01 -28.91 15.63
N GLU A 239 -16.89 -27.91 15.74
CA GLU A 239 -17.74 -27.51 14.62
C GLU A 239 -16.92 -26.64 13.65
N VAL A 240 -16.99 -26.95 12.37
CA VAL A 240 -16.39 -26.16 11.28
C VAL A 240 -17.51 -25.66 10.39
N THR A 241 -17.51 -24.37 10.08
CA THR A 241 -18.55 -23.72 9.27
C THR A 241 -18.02 -23.14 7.96
N PHE A 242 -18.84 -23.27 6.93
CA PHE A 242 -18.62 -22.67 5.62
C PHE A 242 -19.89 -21.94 5.20
N TYR A 243 -19.74 -20.77 4.57
CA TYR A 243 -20.86 -19.95 4.16
C TYR A 243 -20.81 -19.75 2.65
N ALA A 244 -21.92 -20.03 1.97
CA ALA A 244 -22.12 -19.68 0.57
C ALA A 244 -23.05 -18.46 0.50
N VAL A 245 -22.50 -17.32 0.11
CA VAL A 245 -23.25 -16.11 -0.22
C VAL A 245 -23.74 -16.24 -1.66
N GLY A 246 -25.01 -15.95 -1.95
CA GLY A 246 -25.58 -16.00 -3.29
C GLY A 246 -26.38 -17.27 -3.62
N GLU A 247 -26.12 -17.87 -4.78
CA GLU A 247 -26.74 -19.15 -5.16
C GLU A 247 -26.27 -20.28 -4.23
N GLN A 248 -27.22 -21.13 -3.82
CA GLN A 248 -26.94 -22.28 -2.96
C GLN A 248 -26.04 -23.29 -3.68
N LEU A 249 -25.08 -23.88 -2.95
CA LEU A 249 -24.28 -24.98 -3.48
C LEU A 249 -25.15 -26.25 -3.60
N ALA A 250 -25.12 -26.89 -4.76
CA ALA A 250 -25.86 -28.12 -4.97
C ALA A 250 -25.26 -29.24 -4.09
N SER A 251 -26.09 -29.92 -3.30
CA SER A 251 -25.64 -30.97 -2.37
C SER A 251 -24.91 -32.14 -3.05
N VAL A 252 -25.18 -32.39 -4.34
CA VAL A 252 -24.49 -33.42 -5.14
C VAL A 252 -23.04 -33.05 -5.47
N ASN A 253 -22.67 -31.78 -5.29
CA ASN A 253 -21.36 -31.22 -5.61
C ASN A 253 -20.54 -30.89 -4.35
N LEU A 254 -20.95 -31.41 -3.19
CA LEU A 254 -20.23 -31.22 -1.93
C LEU A 254 -19.43 -32.49 -1.64
N ASP A 255 -18.11 -32.38 -1.62
CA ASP A 255 -17.18 -33.42 -1.20
C ASP A 255 -16.37 -32.92 0.00
N THR A 256 -16.07 -33.81 0.94
CA THR A 256 -15.33 -33.46 2.17
C THR A 256 -14.15 -34.37 2.34
N ARG A 257 -12.99 -33.82 2.69
CA ARG A 257 -11.77 -34.59 2.93
C ARG A 257 -11.10 -34.12 4.20
N LEU A 258 -10.48 -35.06 4.91
CA LEU A 258 -9.61 -34.75 6.03
C LEU A 258 -8.20 -35.15 5.64
N CYS A 259 -7.28 -34.19 5.64
CA CYS A 259 -5.91 -34.40 5.13
C CYS A 259 -4.88 -34.15 6.24
N VAL A 260 -3.73 -34.83 6.17
CA VAL A 260 -2.63 -34.72 7.15
C VAL A 260 -1.84 -33.43 6.91
N GLY A 261 -1.54 -32.67 7.95
CA GLY A 261 -0.71 -31.47 7.86
C GLY A 261 -1.43 -30.26 7.26
N TRP A 262 -0.64 -29.32 6.75
CA TRP A 262 -1.11 -28.02 6.26
C TRP A 262 -1.36 -28.05 4.74
N GLY A 263 -2.59 -27.73 4.34
CA GLY A 263 -2.95 -27.48 2.94
C GLY A 263 -3.83 -28.55 2.30
N THR A 264 -4.25 -28.29 1.06
CA THR A 264 -5.29 -29.06 0.33
C THR A 264 -4.74 -30.20 -0.54
N SER A 265 -3.41 -30.38 -0.60
CA SER A 265 -2.72 -31.37 -1.43
C SER A 265 -2.10 -32.52 -0.65
N SER A 266 -2.37 -32.60 0.65
CA SER A 266 -1.80 -33.62 1.52
C SER A 266 -2.58 -34.94 1.51
N GLU A 267 -1.91 -35.99 1.96
CA GLU A 267 -2.48 -37.33 2.05
C GLU A 267 -3.72 -37.34 2.96
N GLU A 268 -4.70 -38.17 2.60
CA GLU A 268 -5.93 -38.31 3.39
C GLU A 268 -5.60 -38.96 4.75
N ALA A 269 -6.13 -38.35 5.81
CA ALA A 269 -5.89 -38.78 7.17
C ALA A 269 -6.58 -40.13 7.44
N GLN A 270 -5.85 -41.05 8.08
CA GLN A 270 -6.43 -42.29 8.59
C GLN A 270 -6.85 -42.11 10.04
N GLY A 271 -8.09 -42.50 10.35
CA GLY A 271 -8.75 -42.13 11.60
C GLY A 271 -9.30 -40.71 11.54
N GLY A 272 -10.17 -40.35 12.47
CA GLY A 272 -10.96 -39.12 12.39
C GLY A 272 -12.33 -39.34 11.75
N THR A 273 -13.26 -38.44 12.04
CA THR A 273 -14.65 -38.56 11.60
C THR A 273 -15.22 -37.21 11.23
N VAL A 274 -15.97 -37.17 10.14
CA VAL A 274 -16.79 -36.03 9.73
C VAL A 274 -18.24 -36.47 9.89
N SER A 275 -19.01 -35.78 10.73
CA SER A 275 -20.43 -36.10 10.93
C SER A 275 -21.35 -35.25 10.07
N VAL A 276 -22.65 -35.56 10.16
CA VAL A 276 -23.75 -34.98 9.36
C VAL A 276 -23.66 -33.46 9.30
N MET A 277 -23.71 -32.96 8.08
CA MET A 277 -23.83 -31.55 7.73
C MET A 277 -25.21 -31.03 8.13
N THR A 278 -25.26 -29.93 8.89
CA THR A 278 -26.48 -29.13 9.04
C THR A 278 -26.45 -27.95 8.07
N GLU A 279 -27.60 -27.64 7.48
CA GLU A 279 -27.79 -26.50 6.58
C GLU A 279 -28.77 -25.52 7.22
N THR A 280 -28.36 -24.27 7.36
CA THR A 280 -29.23 -23.17 7.74
C THR A 280 -29.13 -22.02 6.75
N ARG A 281 -30.17 -21.17 6.71
CA ARG A 281 -30.29 -20.06 5.77
C ARG A 281 -30.58 -18.79 6.52
N GLN A 282 -29.91 -17.73 6.13
CA GLN A 282 -30.11 -16.39 6.66
C GLN A 282 -29.89 -15.36 5.56
N THR A 283 -30.22 -14.10 5.85
CA THR A 283 -29.85 -12.99 4.97
C THR A 283 -28.39 -12.60 5.19
N PHE A 284 -27.79 -11.91 4.24
CA PHE A 284 -26.44 -11.40 4.37
C PHE A 284 -26.35 -10.35 5.48
N ALA A 285 -27.38 -9.53 5.67
CA ALA A 285 -27.45 -8.61 6.82
C ALA A 285 -27.43 -9.35 8.16
N ASP A 286 -28.28 -10.37 8.34
CA ASP A 286 -28.29 -11.16 9.59
C ASP A 286 -26.96 -11.87 9.83
N PHE A 287 -26.35 -12.38 8.75
CA PHE A 287 -25.03 -13.01 8.81
C PHE A 287 -23.94 -12.04 9.24
N VAL A 288 -23.93 -10.81 8.71
CA VAL A 288 -22.92 -9.81 9.08
C VAL A 288 -23.10 -9.36 10.53
N GLU A 289 -24.34 -9.17 10.97
CA GLU A 289 -24.68 -8.78 12.34
C GLU A 289 -24.30 -9.86 13.37
N GLU A 290 -24.36 -11.15 13.02
CA GLU A 290 -23.95 -12.28 13.89
C GLU A 290 -22.52 -12.12 14.42
N PHE A 291 -21.64 -11.46 13.67
CA PHE A 291 -20.22 -11.29 14.00
C PHE A 291 -19.85 -9.85 14.34
N ARG A 292 -20.83 -8.95 14.52
CA ARG A 292 -20.53 -7.57 14.94
C ARG A 292 -19.95 -7.59 16.36
N PRO A 293 -18.82 -6.89 16.61
CA PRO A 293 -18.25 -6.81 17.95
C PRO A 293 -19.27 -6.24 18.94
N LEU A 294 -19.51 -6.98 20.02
CA LEU A 294 -20.46 -6.59 21.07
C LEU A 294 -19.79 -5.78 22.19
N GLU A 295 -18.46 -5.85 22.31
CA GLU A 295 -17.71 -5.10 23.29
C GLU A 295 -17.45 -3.67 22.79
N ASP A 296 -17.67 -2.69 23.66
CA ASP A 296 -17.31 -1.31 23.38
C ASP A 296 -15.78 -1.19 23.29
N THR A 297 -15.30 -0.52 22.24
CA THR A 297 -13.90 -0.11 22.16
C THR A 297 -13.68 1.15 22.99
N GLU A 298 -12.44 1.64 23.09
CA GLU A 298 -12.16 2.97 23.67
C GLU A 298 -12.85 4.12 22.90
N PHE A 299 -13.45 3.80 21.73
CA PHE A 299 -14.21 4.68 20.84
C PHE A 299 -15.68 4.26 20.70
N GLY A 300 -16.22 3.55 21.69
CA GLY A 300 -17.57 2.99 21.67
C GLY A 300 -17.73 1.80 20.73
N SER A 301 -18.95 1.30 20.59
CA SER A 301 -19.28 0.18 19.70
C SER A 301 -19.31 0.61 18.24
N VAL A 302 -19.02 -0.35 17.35
CA VAL A 302 -19.20 -0.16 15.91
C VAL A 302 -20.69 -0.20 15.59
N SER A 303 -21.20 0.82 14.88
CA SER A 303 -22.60 0.86 14.46
C SER A 303 -22.93 -0.27 13.49
N GLU A 304 -24.21 -0.68 13.43
CA GLU A 304 -24.68 -1.70 12.46
C GLU A 304 -24.33 -1.28 11.03
N LEU A 305 -24.50 0.01 10.70
CA LEU A 305 -24.26 0.56 9.38
C LEU A 305 -22.78 0.50 9.00
N ASP A 306 -21.90 1.02 9.86
CA ASP A 306 -20.46 1.06 9.59
C ASP A 306 -19.87 -0.34 9.54
N TRP A 307 -20.32 -1.24 10.42
CA TRP A 307 -19.92 -2.65 10.41
C TRP A 307 -20.33 -3.34 9.11
N TYR A 308 -21.59 -3.18 8.70
CA TYR A 308 -22.07 -3.76 7.45
C TYR A 308 -21.26 -3.27 6.25
N ASN A 309 -21.07 -1.95 6.16
CA ASN A 309 -20.34 -1.32 5.07
C ASN A 309 -18.86 -1.77 5.05
N ALA A 310 -18.23 -1.90 6.22
CA ALA A 310 -16.86 -2.40 6.32
C ALA A 310 -16.73 -3.84 5.81
N VAL A 311 -17.65 -4.74 6.18
CA VAL A 311 -17.63 -6.14 5.71
C VAL A 311 -17.87 -6.22 4.20
N VAL A 312 -18.79 -5.43 3.66
CA VAL A 312 -19.01 -5.37 2.20
C VAL A 312 -17.77 -4.86 1.48
N ALA A 313 -17.16 -3.77 1.95
CA ALA A 313 -15.96 -3.20 1.35
C ALA A 313 -14.78 -4.18 1.39
N MET A 314 -14.58 -4.86 2.51
CA MET A 314 -13.57 -5.91 2.68
C MET A 314 -13.79 -7.08 1.71
N LEU A 315 -15.00 -7.65 1.64
CA LEU A 315 -15.25 -8.77 0.73
C LEU A 315 -15.14 -8.34 -0.74
N ALA A 316 -15.58 -7.11 -1.07
CA ALA A 316 -15.51 -6.58 -2.42
C ALA A 316 -14.07 -6.26 -2.88
N SER A 317 -13.14 -5.96 -1.97
CA SER A 317 -11.71 -5.80 -2.29
C SER A 317 -11.01 -7.13 -2.57
N GLY A 318 -11.70 -8.27 -2.37
CA GLY A 318 -11.16 -9.61 -2.54
C GLY A 318 -10.46 -10.16 -1.30
N GLU A 319 -10.57 -9.46 -0.17
CA GLU A 319 -9.99 -9.89 1.09
C GLU A 319 -10.70 -11.11 1.67
N SER A 320 -9.95 -11.89 2.45
CA SER A 320 -10.46 -13.16 2.96
C SER A 320 -11.55 -12.92 4.01
N GLY A 321 -12.65 -13.68 3.92
CA GLY A 321 -13.67 -13.74 4.98
C GLY A 321 -13.11 -14.14 6.35
N ARG A 322 -11.88 -14.67 6.40
CA ARG A 322 -11.12 -14.92 7.64
C ARG A 322 -11.02 -13.67 8.53
N LEU A 323 -10.80 -12.48 7.97
CA LEU A 323 -10.69 -11.25 8.77
C LEU A 323 -11.96 -10.95 9.60
N PHE A 324 -13.09 -11.41 9.11
CA PHE A 324 -14.40 -11.20 9.71
C PHE A 324 -14.89 -12.40 10.55
N LEU A 325 -14.40 -13.62 10.26
CA LEU A 325 -14.88 -14.87 10.86
C LEU A 325 -13.93 -15.49 11.90
N SER A 326 -12.68 -15.04 11.98
CA SER A 326 -11.64 -15.66 12.82
C SER A 326 -11.39 -14.84 14.09
N ASP A 327 -11.25 -15.52 15.23
CA ASP A 327 -10.81 -14.87 16.47
C ASP A 327 -9.32 -14.47 16.43
N GLU A 328 -8.51 -15.14 15.60
CA GLU A 328 -7.06 -14.87 15.47
C GLU A 328 -6.72 -13.55 14.76
N VAL A 329 -7.62 -13.03 13.91
CA VAL A 329 -7.40 -11.81 13.13
C VAL A 329 -8.72 -11.08 13.05
N GLN A 330 -8.77 -9.84 13.53
CA GLN A 330 -10.02 -9.12 13.65
C GLN A 330 -10.12 -8.01 12.61
N LEU A 331 -11.27 -7.95 11.93
CA LEU A 331 -11.60 -6.86 11.00
C LEU A 331 -11.51 -5.49 11.69
N LEU A 332 -11.72 -5.44 13.00
CA LEU A 332 -11.62 -4.23 13.82
C LEU A 332 -10.26 -3.52 13.63
N ASP A 333 -9.17 -4.28 13.49
CA ASP A 333 -7.81 -3.76 13.30
C ASP A 333 -7.60 -3.06 11.94
N TYR A 334 -8.54 -3.26 11.02
CA TYR A 334 -8.55 -2.70 9.67
C TYR A 334 -9.63 -1.63 9.50
N LEU A 335 -10.26 -1.17 10.59
CA LEU A 335 -11.22 -0.10 10.56
C LEU A 335 -10.53 1.24 10.79
N MET A 336 -10.49 2.06 9.74
CA MET A 336 -10.15 3.48 9.81
C MET A 336 -11.19 4.18 10.69
N LEU A 337 -10.72 4.87 11.73
CA LEU A 337 -11.56 5.63 12.62
C LEU A 337 -11.73 7.07 12.11
N TRP A 338 -12.93 7.62 12.25
CA TRP A 338 -13.28 8.98 11.85
C TRP A 338 -13.99 9.68 12.99
N CYS A 339 -13.66 10.95 13.22
CA CYS A 339 -14.46 11.86 14.02
C CYS A 339 -15.35 12.68 13.08
N GLU A 340 -16.66 12.49 13.18
CA GLU A 340 -17.68 13.20 12.43
C GLU A 340 -18.35 14.27 13.31
N TYR A 341 -18.59 15.45 12.76
CA TYR A 341 -19.39 16.49 13.41
C TYR A 341 -20.02 17.44 12.39
N SER A 342 -21.08 18.13 12.82
CA SER A 342 -21.71 19.18 12.01
C SER A 342 -21.09 20.55 12.30
N LEU A 343 -20.82 21.32 11.26
CA LEU A 343 -20.33 22.69 11.35
C LEU A 343 -21.23 23.63 10.56
N THR A 344 -21.71 24.70 11.16
CA THR A 344 -22.45 25.76 10.45
C THR A 344 -21.66 27.06 10.48
N ILE A 345 -21.52 27.69 9.31
CA ILE A 345 -20.79 28.95 9.12
C ILE A 345 -21.79 30.01 8.63
N PRO A 346 -22.02 31.10 9.39
CA PRO A 346 -23.00 32.11 9.05
C PRO A 346 -22.74 32.79 7.70
N ALA A 347 -23.80 33.33 7.08
CA ALA A 347 -23.71 34.13 5.86
C ALA A 347 -22.71 35.28 5.98
N GLY A 348 -21.67 35.30 5.14
CA GLY A 348 -20.61 36.32 5.20
C GLY A 348 -19.78 36.30 6.49
N GLY A 349 -19.93 35.26 7.31
CA GLY A 349 -19.33 35.11 8.63
C GLY A 349 -18.00 34.36 8.60
N THR A 350 -17.31 34.39 9.74
CA THR A 350 -16.08 33.64 9.99
C THR A 350 -16.24 32.85 11.28
N VAL A 351 -15.77 31.61 11.29
CA VAL A 351 -15.67 30.78 12.50
C VAL A 351 -14.25 30.25 12.65
N ILE A 352 -13.83 29.98 13.88
CA ILE A 352 -12.61 29.24 14.16
C ILE A 352 -13.00 27.83 14.58
N ASN A 353 -12.67 26.85 13.73
CA ASN A 353 -12.90 25.44 13.99
C ASN A 353 -11.61 24.79 14.47
N THR A 354 -11.63 24.22 15.67
CA THR A 354 -10.44 23.60 16.29
C THR A 354 -10.70 22.14 16.58
N VAL A 355 -9.89 21.26 16.02
CA VAL A 355 -9.91 19.81 16.24
C VAL A 355 -8.66 19.43 17.01
N THR A 356 -8.79 18.75 18.13
CA THR A 356 -7.67 18.16 18.88
C THR A 356 -7.83 16.65 18.97
N ALA A 357 -6.78 15.93 18.63
CA ALA A 357 -6.71 14.47 18.66
C ALA A 357 -5.35 14.00 19.22
N PRO A 358 -5.29 12.85 19.91
CA PRO A 358 -4.07 12.09 20.08
C PRO A 358 -3.38 11.81 18.74
N VAL A 359 -2.05 11.72 18.75
CA VAL A 359 -1.26 11.40 17.55
C VAL A 359 -0.27 10.29 17.86
N TYR A 360 -0.17 9.27 17.02
CA TYR A 360 0.59 8.05 17.30
C TYR A 360 1.66 7.84 16.23
N PRO A 361 2.97 7.90 16.55
CA PRO A 361 4.00 7.74 15.53
C PRO A 361 4.27 6.29 15.16
N GLY A 362 4.69 6.06 13.90
CA GLY A 362 5.41 4.85 13.54
C GLY A 362 6.80 4.83 14.21
N ILE A 363 7.25 3.65 14.64
CA ILE A 363 8.50 3.48 15.38
C ILE A 363 9.44 2.59 14.59
N GLU A 364 10.63 3.07 14.26
CA GLU A 364 11.62 2.32 13.47
C GLU A 364 12.95 2.10 14.19
N GLY A 365 13.44 0.85 14.14
CA GLY A 365 14.82 0.49 14.44
C GLY A 365 15.18 0.44 15.92
N SER A 366 16.40 -0.03 16.21
CA SER A 366 16.91 -0.21 17.59
C SER A 366 17.30 1.11 18.28
N ALA A 367 17.48 2.18 17.50
CA ALA A 367 17.59 3.56 17.97
C ALA A 367 16.31 4.26 17.49
N PRO A 368 15.23 4.22 18.29
CA PRO A 368 13.89 4.41 17.77
C PRO A 368 13.74 5.82 17.21
N LYS A 369 13.36 5.88 15.93
CA LYS A 369 12.85 7.08 15.28
C LYS A 369 11.34 7.02 15.31
N TYR A 370 10.72 8.16 15.62
CA TYR A 370 9.27 8.28 15.73
C TYR A 370 8.79 9.15 14.57
N THR A 371 8.14 8.53 13.59
CA THR A 371 7.67 9.19 12.37
C THR A 371 6.19 9.49 12.50
N TYR A 372 5.84 10.75 12.23
CA TYR A 372 4.49 11.27 12.22
C TYR A 372 4.13 11.64 10.79
N ASP A 373 3.04 11.08 10.29
CA ASP A 373 2.49 11.36 8.98
C ASP A 373 1.16 12.09 9.13
N TYR A 374 0.97 13.15 8.34
CA TYR A 374 -0.22 13.98 8.35
C TYR A 374 -0.61 14.44 6.94
N MET A 375 -1.80 14.07 6.48
CA MET A 375 -2.25 14.48 5.15
C MET A 375 -2.66 15.95 5.13
N LEU A 376 -2.03 16.74 4.26
CA LEU A 376 -2.40 18.12 3.95
C LEU A 376 -3.24 18.20 2.68
N SER A 377 -3.15 17.19 1.82
CA SER A 377 -3.84 17.11 0.54
C SER A 377 -5.37 17.27 0.60
N PRO A 378 -6.11 16.83 1.65
CA PRO A 378 -7.55 17.07 1.71
C PRO A 378 -7.94 18.55 1.70
N ALA A 379 -7.04 19.45 2.10
CA ALA A 379 -7.30 20.87 2.06
C ALA A 379 -7.46 21.44 0.64
N GLN A 380 -7.14 20.67 -0.41
CA GLN A 380 -7.37 21.08 -1.80
C GLN A 380 -8.86 21.14 -2.19
N TYR A 381 -9.76 20.56 -1.38
CA TYR A 381 -11.20 20.52 -1.65
C TYR A 381 -11.97 21.70 -1.06
N TRP A 382 -11.30 22.62 -0.35
CA TRP A 382 -11.86 23.92 0.02
C TRP A 382 -11.88 24.87 -1.18
N ALA A 383 -12.77 25.87 -1.16
CA ALA A 383 -12.90 26.83 -2.27
C ALA A 383 -11.61 27.65 -2.49
N ASP A 384 -10.93 28.00 -1.39
CA ASP A 384 -9.66 28.69 -1.38
C ASP A 384 -8.86 28.33 -0.13
N PHE A 385 -7.54 28.45 -0.20
CA PHE A 385 -6.64 28.16 0.91
C PHE A 385 -5.58 29.27 1.05
N GLY A 386 -5.67 30.00 2.15
CA GLY A 386 -4.79 31.09 2.51
C GLY A 386 -3.44 30.61 3.06
N SER A 387 -3.24 30.77 4.37
CA SER A 387 -1.96 30.47 5.01
C SER A 387 -1.99 29.24 5.90
N ILE A 388 -0.86 28.55 6.02
CA ILE A 388 -0.66 27.47 6.99
C ILE A 388 0.54 27.77 7.88
N THR A 389 0.38 27.51 9.18
CA THR A 389 1.47 27.46 10.15
C THR A 389 1.48 26.09 10.81
N ILE A 390 2.61 25.39 10.73
CA ILE A 390 2.82 24.10 11.37
C ILE A 390 3.84 24.26 12.49
N ARG A 391 3.47 23.84 13.69
CA ARG A 391 4.31 23.87 14.90
C ARG A 391 4.53 22.45 15.39
N ILE A 392 5.78 22.13 15.70
CA ILE A 392 6.14 20.90 16.40
C ILE A 392 6.71 21.35 17.74
N GLU A 393 5.88 21.27 18.78
CA GLU A 393 6.22 21.59 20.16
C GLU A 393 6.81 20.36 20.83
N THR A 394 8.13 20.32 20.97
CA THR A 394 8.83 19.15 21.47
C THR A 394 10.24 19.45 21.96
N ASP A 395 10.68 18.72 22.98
CA ASP A 395 12.08 18.69 23.45
C ASP A 395 12.96 17.74 22.61
N TYR A 396 12.34 16.94 21.73
CA TYR A 396 13.05 15.98 20.89
C TYR A 396 13.72 16.66 19.68
N ARG A 397 14.74 16.00 19.13
CA ARG A 397 15.43 16.48 17.94
C ARG A 397 14.62 16.08 16.70
N LEU A 398 14.33 17.06 15.83
CA LEU A 398 13.85 16.79 14.48
C LEU A 398 14.97 16.12 13.67
N TYR A 399 14.74 14.88 13.25
CA TYR A 399 15.68 14.05 12.51
C TYR A 399 15.54 14.24 11.00
N SER A 400 14.30 14.21 10.50
CA SER A 400 13.96 14.41 9.09
C SER A 400 12.56 15.03 8.99
N SER A 401 12.31 15.75 7.89
CA SER A 401 10.98 16.25 7.57
C SER A 401 10.82 16.46 6.06
N SER A 402 9.60 16.31 5.57
CA SER A 402 9.20 16.67 4.20
C SER A 402 9.17 18.19 3.98
N LEU A 403 9.11 19.00 5.05
CA LEU A 403 9.06 20.46 4.99
C LEU A 403 10.29 21.11 5.67
N PRO A 404 10.72 22.30 5.21
CA PRO A 404 11.90 22.97 5.74
C PRO A 404 11.59 23.76 7.03
N PHE A 405 11.43 23.04 8.14
CA PHE A 405 11.18 23.65 9.45
C PHE A 405 12.35 24.50 9.97
N ALA A 406 12.03 25.64 10.60
CA ALA A 406 12.97 26.44 11.37
C ALA A 406 12.93 26.04 12.84
N LYS A 407 14.10 25.86 13.47
CA LYS A 407 14.20 25.57 14.91
C LYS A 407 13.84 26.80 15.74
N THR A 408 13.08 26.61 16.81
CA THR A 408 12.71 27.62 17.81
C THR A 408 13.17 27.20 19.21
N GLU A 409 12.85 27.98 20.24
CA GLU A 409 13.14 27.63 21.64
C GLU A 409 12.38 26.36 22.08
N ASN A 410 11.13 26.23 21.64
CA ASN A 410 10.20 25.17 22.07
C ASN A 410 9.94 24.12 20.98
N GLY A 411 10.86 23.96 20.02
CA GLY A 411 10.75 22.97 18.96
C GLY A 411 10.97 23.55 17.56
N TYR A 412 9.97 23.44 16.68
CA TYR A 412 10.12 23.76 15.25
C TYR A 412 8.87 24.44 14.67
N VAL A 413 9.06 25.33 13.70
CA VAL A 413 7.97 26.03 13.01
C VAL A 413 8.18 26.09 11.51
N TYR A 414 7.10 25.94 10.77
CA TYR A 414 7.01 26.15 9.33
C TYR A 414 5.80 27.03 9.02
N THR A 415 5.96 28.00 8.12
CA THR A 415 4.86 28.88 7.68
C THR A 415 4.90 29.05 6.17
N LYS A 416 3.73 29.01 5.54
CA LYS A 416 3.55 29.27 4.10
C LYS A 416 2.24 30.00 3.85
N ASN A 417 2.20 30.89 2.86
CA ASN A 417 0.99 31.61 2.44
C ASN A 417 0.22 30.87 1.34
N SER A 418 0.26 29.54 1.36
CA SER A 418 -0.51 28.67 0.49
C SER A 418 -0.48 27.25 1.06
N LEU A 419 -1.28 26.34 0.50
CA LEU A 419 -1.13 24.91 0.78
C LEU A 419 0.29 24.42 0.35
N PRO A 420 0.98 23.60 1.15
CA PRO A 420 2.22 22.94 0.76
C PRO A 420 1.99 21.93 -0.37
N MET A 421 3.06 21.58 -1.09
CA MET A 421 2.99 20.48 -2.06
C MET A 421 3.27 19.17 -1.33
N GLY A 422 2.34 18.21 -1.45
CA GLY A 422 2.44 16.92 -0.77
C GLY A 422 2.09 16.99 0.72
N ASP A 423 2.08 15.83 1.35
CA ASP A 423 1.70 15.66 2.74
C ASP A 423 2.88 15.87 3.70
N LEU A 424 2.55 16.12 4.97
CA LEU A 424 3.54 16.29 6.02
C LEU A 424 4.01 14.91 6.51
N SER A 425 5.32 14.72 6.54
CA SER A 425 5.96 13.61 7.23
C SER A 425 7.17 14.15 7.98
N PHE A 426 7.32 13.81 9.25
CA PHE A 426 8.50 14.16 10.01
C PHE A 426 8.86 13.10 11.05
N SER A 427 10.15 12.93 11.29
CA SER A 427 10.66 12.00 12.29
C SER A 427 11.40 12.74 13.38
N ILE A 428 11.17 12.37 14.63
CA ILE A 428 11.91 12.87 15.80
C ILE A 428 12.71 11.73 16.45
N ALA A 429 13.75 12.13 17.19
CA ALA A 429 14.58 11.20 17.96
C ALA A 429 15.05 11.85 19.26
N LYS A 430 15.31 11.01 20.28
CA LYS A 430 15.97 11.44 21.52
C LYS A 430 17.38 11.98 21.21
N ALA A 431 17.73 13.12 21.80
CA ALA A 431 18.96 13.86 21.49
C ALA A 431 20.26 13.05 21.73
N GLU A 432 20.24 12.07 22.64
CA GLU A 432 21.41 11.25 23.01
C GLU A 432 21.71 10.10 22.03
N TYR A 433 20.79 9.78 21.11
CA TYR A 433 21.04 8.75 20.11
C TYR A 433 21.94 9.29 18.99
N THR A 434 23.25 9.15 19.22
CA THR A 434 24.24 9.04 18.14
C THR A 434 24.18 7.62 17.57
N GLY A 435 23.02 7.23 17.04
CA GLY A 435 22.94 6.05 16.18
C GLY A 435 23.93 6.26 15.04
N SER A 436 24.85 5.30 14.86
CA SER A 436 25.84 5.30 13.78
C SER A 436 25.20 5.80 12.49
N THR A 437 25.84 6.77 11.85
CA THR A 437 25.47 7.23 10.50
C THR A 437 25.19 6.00 9.66
N TYR A 438 23.96 5.86 9.20
CA TYR A 438 23.64 4.90 8.14
C TYR A 438 24.57 5.24 6.98
N ASP A 439 25.60 4.42 6.81
CA ASP A 439 26.47 4.47 5.65
C ASP A 439 25.81 3.58 4.58
N PRO A 440 25.25 4.15 3.51
CA PRO A 440 24.63 3.38 2.43
C PRO A 440 25.60 2.42 1.73
N TYR A 441 26.90 2.46 2.06
CA TYR A 441 27.92 1.57 1.54
C TYR A 441 28.22 0.33 2.41
N ASP A 442 27.74 0.28 3.65
CA ASP A 442 28.03 -0.85 4.55
C ASP A 442 27.09 -2.07 4.35
N ASN A 443 25.92 -1.87 3.73
CA ASN A 443 25.03 -2.98 3.36
C ASN A 443 24.07 -2.58 2.22
N PRO A 444 24.53 -2.57 0.95
CA PRO A 444 23.66 -2.20 -0.15
C PRO A 444 22.50 -3.20 -0.27
N SER A 445 21.28 -2.69 -0.39
CA SER A 445 20.11 -3.52 -0.62
C SER A 445 20.34 -4.43 -1.84
N PRO A 446 19.73 -5.63 -1.89
CA PRO A 446 19.88 -6.54 -3.03
C PRO A 446 19.55 -5.86 -4.37
N THR A 447 18.66 -4.86 -4.35
CA THR A 447 18.26 -4.03 -5.50
C THR A 447 19.35 -3.07 -5.97
N ILE A 448 20.10 -2.43 -5.06
CA ILE A 448 21.23 -1.55 -5.43
C ILE A 448 22.40 -2.39 -5.97
N MET A 449 22.69 -3.54 -5.36
CA MET A 449 23.72 -4.48 -5.84
C MET A 449 23.39 -5.01 -7.24
N THR A 450 22.14 -5.40 -7.49
CA THR A 450 21.71 -5.85 -8.82
C THR A 450 21.76 -4.73 -9.85
N ALA A 451 21.37 -3.49 -9.50
CA ALA A 451 21.49 -2.34 -10.39
C ALA A 451 22.95 -2.02 -10.76
N LEU A 452 23.88 -2.08 -9.80
CA LEU A 452 25.31 -1.87 -10.05
C LEU A 452 25.93 -2.97 -10.91
N ILE A 453 25.55 -4.23 -10.70
CA ILE A 453 25.99 -5.36 -11.53
C ILE A 453 25.46 -5.19 -12.96
N LEU A 454 24.18 -4.83 -13.13
CA LEU A 454 23.59 -4.58 -14.45
C LEU A 454 24.28 -3.40 -15.16
N LEU A 455 24.58 -2.32 -14.45
CA LEU A 455 25.34 -1.19 -14.99
C LEU A 455 26.73 -1.63 -15.47
N GLY A 456 27.43 -2.45 -14.67
CA GLY A 456 28.72 -3.02 -15.05
C GLY A 456 28.65 -3.87 -16.31
N VAL A 457 27.61 -4.71 -16.46
CA VAL A 457 27.38 -5.52 -17.66
C VAL A 457 27.13 -4.65 -18.89
N VAL A 458 26.32 -3.58 -18.77
CA VAL A 458 26.06 -2.64 -19.87
C VAL A 458 27.35 -1.95 -20.35
N VAL A 459 28.21 -1.52 -19.41
CA VAL A 459 29.50 -0.90 -19.74
C VAL A 459 30.41 -1.89 -20.48
N VAL A 460 30.48 -3.14 -20.03
CA VAL A 460 31.29 -4.19 -20.70
C VAL A 460 30.76 -4.46 -22.12
N ILE A 461 29.44 -4.55 -22.31
CA ILE A 461 28.82 -4.74 -23.62
C ILE A 461 29.14 -3.56 -24.54
N ALA A 462 29.04 -2.32 -24.05
CA ALA A 462 29.37 -1.12 -24.82
C ALA A 462 30.84 -1.13 -25.28
N VAL A 463 31.77 -1.51 -24.39
CA VAL A 463 33.20 -1.64 -24.74
C VAL A 463 33.41 -2.71 -25.81
N VAL A 464 32.76 -3.87 -25.70
CA VAL A 464 32.85 -4.94 -26.71
C VAL A 464 32.33 -4.47 -28.07
N ILE A 465 31.18 -3.76 -28.10
CA ILE A 465 30.61 -3.21 -29.34
C ILE A 465 31.59 -2.23 -30.00
N VAL A 466 32.19 -1.33 -29.22
CA VAL A 466 33.19 -0.37 -29.75
C VAL A 466 34.41 -1.09 -30.30
N VAL A 467 34.94 -2.10 -29.60
CA VAL A 467 36.09 -2.89 -30.07
C VAL A 467 35.75 -3.63 -31.37
N VAL A 468 34.56 -4.24 -31.47
CA VAL A 468 34.10 -4.92 -32.68
C VAL A 468 33.89 -3.92 -33.83
N ALA A 469 33.30 -2.76 -33.58
CA ALA A 469 33.10 -1.72 -34.58
C ALA A 469 34.44 -1.20 -35.13
N VAL A 470 35.42 -0.94 -34.26
CA VAL A 470 36.78 -0.53 -34.66
C VAL A 470 37.48 -1.64 -35.45
N TYR A 471 37.30 -2.91 -35.06
CA TYR A 471 37.86 -4.04 -35.78
C TYR A 471 37.26 -4.17 -37.19
N ILE A 472 35.93 -4.08 -37.32
CA ILE A 472 35.23 -4.11 -38.61
C ILE A 472 35.64 -2.92 -39.48
N HIS A 473 35.74 -1.72 -38.92
CA HIS A 473 36.18 -0.53 -39.64
C HIS A 473 37.61 -0.71 -40.18
N LYS A 474 38.56 -1.16 -39.34
CA LYS A 474 39.93 -1.46 -39.80
C LYS A 474 39.97 -2.56 -40.86
N ARG A 475 39.13 -3.59 -40.75
CA ARG A 475 39.03 -4.66 -41.75
C ARG A 475 38.52 -4.12 -43.09
N ASN A 476 37.49 -3.28 -43.08
CA ASN A 476 36.90 -2.69 -44.28
C ASN A 476 37.88 -1.73 -44.96
N VAL A 477 38.60 -0.90 -44.19
CA VAL A 477 39.65 -0.02 -44.71
C VAL A 477 40.78 -0.82 -45.36
N ARG A 478 41.24 -1.93 -44.74
CA ARG A 478 42.23 -2.82 -45.35
C ARG A 478 41.74 -3.46 -46.65
N GLN A 479 40.47 -3.83 -46.72
CA GLN A 479 39.86 -4.38 -47.94
C GLN A 479 39.73 -3.33 -49.05
N LEU A 480 39.44 -2.07 -48.70
CA LEU A 480 39.40 -0.95 -49.64
C LEU A 480 40.79 -0.65 -50.20
N ILE A 481 41.83 -0.62 -49.36
CA ILE A 481 43.22 -0.44 -49.81
C ILE A 481 43.65 -1.58 -50.75
N GLN A 482 43.30 -2.83 -50.44
CA GLN A 482 43.58 -3.98 -51.33
C GLN A 482 42.81 -3.94 -52.65
N LYS A 483 41.59 -3.38 -52.67
CA LYS A 483 40.84 -3.13 -53.91
C LYS A 483 41.46 -2.01 -54.73
N GLN A 484 41.94 -0.94 -54.10
CA GLN A 484 42.63 0.17 -54.75
C GLN A 484 43.94 -0.30 -55.40
N GLU A 485 44.76 -1.10 -54.70
CA GLU A 485 46.00 -1.67 -55.23
C GLU A 485 45.78 -2.68 -56.39
N ARG A 486 44.60 -3.31 -56.45
CA ARG A 486 44.20 -4.15 -57.60
C ARG A 486 43.76 -3.30 -58.79
N LEU A 487 43.09 -2.18 -58.56
CA LEU A 487 42.68 -1.24 -59.60
C LEU A 487 43.89 -0.49 -60.18
N ASP A 488 44.86 -0.12 -59.35
CA ASP A 488 46.09 0.55 -59.80
C ASP A 488 47.02 -0.40 -60.58
N ARG A 489 47.04 -1.70 -60.26
CA ARG A 489 47.70 -2.73 -61.08
C ARG A 489 47.02 -3.00 -62.42
N GLY A 490 45.73 -2.69 -62.55
CA GLY A 490 44.96 -2.84 -63.80
C GLY A 490 45.08 -1.64 -64.74
N ARG A 491 45.74 -0.55 -64.33
CA ARG A 491 45.87 0.70 -65.11
C ARG A 491 47.25 0.93 -65.74
N ALA A 492 48.18 -0.01 -65.60
CA ALA A 492 49.52 0.06 -66.17
C ALA A 492 49.74 -1.04 -67.22
N GLN A 493 48.97 -1.04 -68.30
CA GLN A 493 49.39 -1.54 -69.61
C GLN A 493 48.35 -1.16 -70.67
N GLU A 494 48.87 -0.69 -71.82
CA GLU A 494 48.18 -0.37 -73.09
C GLU A 494 47.40 0.98 -73.07
N GLY A 495 47.88 2.09 -73.64
CA GLY A 495 48.95 2.30 -74.63
C GLY A 495 48.40 2.28 -76.06
N HIS A 496 47.79 3.37 -76.53
CA HIS A 496 48.21 4.09 -77.74
C HIS A 496 47.33 5.32 -78.01
N ILE A 497 48.01 6.43 -78.29
CA ILE A 497 47.46 7.65 -78.89
C ILE A 497 47.69 7.51 -80.39
N ASP A 498 46.66 7.81 -81.19
CA ASP A 498 46.83 8.47 -82.49
C ASP A 498 45.78 9.59 -82.61
N LEU A 499 46.29 10.79 -82.82
CA LEU A 499 45.60 12.06 -83.13
C LEU A 499 45.58 12.24 -84.67
N PRO A 500 45.04 13.32 -85.23
CA PRO A 500 43.74 13.97 -85.03
C PRO A 500 43.09 14.37 -86.40
N GLU A 501 41.90 14.96 -86.36
CA GLU A 501 41.50 16.21 -87.09
C GLU A 501 39.96 16.28 -87.10
N GLU A 502 39.41 17.20 -86.31
CA GLU A 502 38.80 18.47 -86.77
C GLU A 502 37.55 18.28 -87.65
N SER A 503 36.39 18.68 -87.12
CA SER A 503 35.73 19.90 -87.61
C SER A 503 34.38 20.16 -86.92
N SER A 504 34.21 21.43 -86.56
CA SER A 504 32.99 22.24 -86.70
C SER A 504 31.77 21.98 -85.81
N LYS A 505 31.50 23.04 -85.02
CA LYS A 505 30.28 23.87 -84.99
C LYS A 505 29.02 23.37 -84.30
N ASP A 506 28.48 24.32 -83.55
CA ASP A 506 27.07 24.63 -83.25
C ASP A 506 26.26 23.47 -82.63
N GLY A 507 25.52 23.65 -81.55
CA GLY A 507 24.89 24.82 -81.00
C GLY A 507 23.59 24.33 -80.37
N ASP A 508 23.28 24.91 -79.23
CA ASP A 508 21.94 25.23 -78.77
C ASP A 508 20.94 24.16 -78.25
N HIS A 509 20.52 24.45 -77.01
CA HIS A 509 19.16 24.44 -76.45
C HIS A 509 18.26 23.20 -76.37
N ARG A 510 17.76 23.05 -75.12
CA ARG A 510 16.34 22.81 -74.71
C ARG A 510 15.78 21.42 -75.00
N ASP A 511 14.80 20.91 -74.30
CA ASP A 511 14.07 21.22 -73.07
C ASP A 511 13.22 19.95 -72.81
N GLU A 512 12.45 19.97 -71.72
CA GLU A 512 11.17 19.25 -71.57
C GLU A 512 11.23 17.75 -71.28
N LYS A 513 10.36 17.16 -70.47
CA LYS A 513 9.41 17.59 -69.42
C LYS A 513 8.66 16.31 -69.04
N ASN A 514 8.10 16.29 -67.82
CA ASN A 514 6.86 15.59 -67.45
C ASN A 514 6.86 14.05 -67.55
N ASP A 515 6.04 13.29 -66.85
CA ASP A 515 5.01 13.45 -65.80
C ASP A 515 4.93 12.02 -65.20
N ASP A 516 4.93 11.80 -63.90
CA ASP A 516 3.83 11.97 -62.96
C ASP A 516 3.06 10.64 -62.71
N HIS A 517 2.80 10.42 -61.41
CA HIS A 517 1.70 9.66 -60.77
C HIS A 517 1.42 8.18 -61.13
N LYS A 518 1.43 7.25 -60.16
CA LYS A 518 0.38 6.86 -59.16
C LYS A 518 0.19 5.34 -59.34
N GLU A 519 -0.29 4.48 -58.44
CA GLU A 519 -1.25 4.59 -57.34
C GLU A 519 -1.17 3.29 -56.51
N ASP A 520 -1.49 3.41 -55.21
CA ASP A 520 -2.27 2.54 -54.30
C ASP A 520 -2.07 1.01 -54.30
N SER A 521 -1.99 0.33 -53.15
CA SER A 521 -2.90 0.40 -51.99
C SER A 521 -2.22 -0.09 -50.70
#